data_AF-A0A4P2QYJ1-F1
#
_entry.id   AF-A0A4P2QYJ1-F1
#
_cell.length_a   1.000
_cell.length_b   1.000
_cell.length_c   1.000
_cell.angle_alpha   90.00
_cell.angle_beta   90.00
_cell.angle_gamma   90.00
#
_symmetry.space_group_name_H-M   'P 1'
#
loop_
_entity.id
_entity.type
_entity.pdbx_description
1 polymer ?
#
loop_
_entity_poly.entity_id
_entity_poly.type
_entity_poly.pdbx_seq_one_letter_code
_entity_poly.pdbx_strand_id
1 'polypeptide(L)'
;MTQQHPHPTPSRPGQPGQMTAVMRAVAPVTGPKVLRIGLVQGGKVIEERVIKQRTHVSIGPSEKSMFVIPSKSIPPSFRLFELVGGEYFLNFLDGMTGRVAFKAGVSELSALKSSAKRVTVGNAQAYQVQLSEEARGKIVVGETTFLFQFVAPPPVQPKPQLPVSVKSGIANDIDWTTTIIAAFSFLFHFGAVGSIYSDWMDPVVDDEVDVAALLESVKQLPPPPVVEQPKENVEAPAATAAPTAEAPKAASGGGNKGAAASAGKGSGGMSDARASALTNELAQLDMQMLGALNSSGNATASVLSSGDVPTGLLENAAASGSGVGKGGVAGLNMGGAGGGTVRPGAAGGGGLATIGNTGTSGPATAGSAQQVKGPVGNAQVGGAAVSGGSVSNAPSVVAGMTAGFRRCYNKGLQEDPSMKGSVRITAKIGPNGEVLSATPSGGSGLSGTVVSCVVARVQSAQFAPPEGGGATVVIPVTFVSQ
;
A
#
# COMPACT_ATOMS: atom_id res chain seq x y z
N MET A 1 76.86 -32.44 -8.25
CA MET A 1 75.67 -33.23 -8.60
C MET A 1 74.48 -32.57 -7.93
N THR A 2 73.77 -31.76 -8.70
CA THR A 2 72.82 -30.75 -8.23
C THR A 2 71.41 -31.31 -8.38
N GLN A 3 70.72 -31.54 -7.26
CA GLN A 3 69.38 -32.12 -7.24
C GLN A 3 68.31 -31.06 -7.58
N GLN A 4 67.55 -31.34 -8.63
CA GLN A 4 66.46 -30.50 -9.14
C GLN A 4 65.20 -30.65 -8.28
N HIS A 5 64.59 -29.52 -7.93
CA HIS A 5 63.28 -29.43 -7.29
C HIS A 5 62.15 -29.70 -8.31
N PRO A 6 61.06 -30.38 -7.93
CA PRO A 6 59.87 -30.48 -8.77
C PRO A 6 58.98 -29.23 -8.65
N HIS A 7 58.64 -28.63 -9.79
CA HIS A 7 57.67 -27.53 -9.91
C HIS A 7 56.22 -28.00 -9.68
N PRO A 8 55.36 -27.16 -9.08
CA PRO A 8 53.93 -27.43 -8.96
C PRO A 8 53.19 -27.16 -10.28
N THR A 9 52.29 -28.06 -10.64
CA THR A 9 51.44 -27.98 -11.84
C THR A 9 50.31 -26.95 -11.65
N PRO A 10 49.96 -26.12 -12.64
CA PRO A 10 48.85 -25.18 -12.52
C PRO A 10 47.49 -25.90 -12.59
N SER A 11 46.64 -25.65 -11.60
CA SER A 11 45.26 -26.11 -11.51
C SER A 11 44.37 -25.44 -12.57
N ARG A 12 43.64 -26.25 -13.35
CA ARG A 12 42.65 -25.79 -14.34
C ARG A 12 41.45 -25.10 -13.67
N PRO A 13 40.88 -24.04 -14.26
CA PRO A 13 39.65 -23.43 -13.81
C PRO A 13 38.43 -24.21 -14.34
N GLY A 14 37.38 -24.31 -13.52
CA GLY A 14 36.04 -24.69 -13.97
C GLY A 14 35.56 -26.07 -13.53
N GLN A 15 35.06 -26.18 -12.31
CA GLN A 15 33.99 -27.12 -11.98
C GLN A 15 32.79 -26.33 -11.43
N PRO A 16 31.66 -26.29 -12.14
CA PRO A 16 30.41 -25.75 -11.62
C PRO A 16 29.80 -26.82 -10.71
N GLY A 17 29.72 -26.56 -9.40
CA GLY A 17 29.09 -27.53 -8.49
C GLY A 17 29.50 -27.47 -7.03
N GLN A 18 30.32 -26.52 -6.61
CA GLN A 18 30.47 -26.23 -5.18
C GLN A 18 29.18 -25.56 -4.69
N MET A 19 28.25 -26.38 -4.23
CA MET A 19 27.08 -25.93 -3.48
C MET A 19 27.60 -25.09 -2.32
N THR A 20 27.37 -23.77 -2.39
CA THR A 20 27.71 -22.84 -1.32
C THR A 20 27.18 -23.40 -0.01
N ALA A 21 27.99 -23.34 1.06
CA ALA A 21 27.67 -23.86 2.40
C ALA A 21 26.29 -23.40 2.96
N VAL A 22 25.69 -22.38 2.34
CA VAL A 22 24.35 -21.85 2.60
C VAL A 22 23.21 -22.82 2.23
N MET A 23 23.43 -23.81 1.35
CA MET A 23 22.41 -24.79 0.97
C MET A 23 22.34 -26.03 1.89
N ARG A 24 23.28 -26.20 2.83
CA ARG A 24 23.40 -27.44 3.63
C ARG A 24 22.56 -27.47 4.91
N ALA A 25 21.72 -26.49 5.21
CA ALA A 25 20.91 -26.56 6.43
C ALA A 25 19.57 -25.83 6.34
N VAL A 26 18.60 -26.41 5.63
CA VAL A 26 17.21 -26.36 6.10
C VAL A 26 16.93 -27.73 6.69
N ALA A 27 17.42 -27.95 7.90
CA ALA A 27 16.91 -29.05 8.70
C ALA A 27 15.39 -28.84 8.84
N PRO A 28 14.55 -29.88 8.69
CA PRO A 28 13.17 -29.77 9.11
C PRO A 28 13.19 -29.27 10.55
N VAL A 29 12.46 -28.19 10.83
CA VAL A 29 12.40 -27.64 12.19
C VAL A 29 11.85 -28.75 13.09
N THR A 30 12.73 -29.42 13.84
CA THR A 30 12.42 -30.46 14.83
C THR A 30 11.89 -29.81 16.10
N GLY A 31 10.97 -28.87 15.93
CA GLY A 31 10.22 -28.24 17.00
C GLY A 31 8.88 -28.94 17.16
N PRO A 32 8.24 -28.80 18.33
CA PRO A 32 6.89 -29.29 18.52
C PRO A 32 5.93 -28.70 17.48
N LYS A 33 4.96 -29.50 17.01
CA LYS A 33 4.00 -29.02 16.02
C LYS A 33 3.15 -27.89 16.59
N VAL A 34 2.76 -26.98 15.70
CA VAL A 34 1.89 -25.85 15.98
C VAL A 34 0.48 -26.08 15.45
N LEU A 35 -0.48 -25.34 16.01
CA LEU A 35 -1.88 -25.49 15.66
C LEU A 35 -2.23 -24.61 14.44
N ARG A 36 -2.77 -25.23 13.39
CA ARG A 36 -3.40 -24.57 12.24
C ARG A 36 -4.91 -24.66 12.41
N ILE A 37 -5.58 -23.52 12.37
CA ILE A 37 -7.04 -23.41 12.57
C ILE A 37 -7.65 -22.72 11.36
N GLY A 38 -8.64 -23.36 10.75
CA GLY A 38 -9.53 -22.78 9.75
C GLY A 38 -10.90 -22.48 10.35
N LEU A 39 -11.37 -21.25 10.17
CA LEU A 39 -12.69 -20.78 10.54
C LEU A 39 -13.60 -20.81 9.31
N VAL A 40 -14.72 -21.53 9.41
CA VAL A 40 -15.71 -21.65 8.34
C VAL A 40 -17.07 -21.23 8.87
N GLN A 41 -17.74 -20.29 8.22
CA GLN A 41 -19.08 -19.82 8.61
C GLN A 41 -19.96 -19.78 7.36
N GLY A 42 -21.19 -20.31 7.47
CA GLY A 42 -22.12 -20.36 6.33
C GLY A 42 -21.56 -21.12 5.11
N GLY A 43 -20.69 -22.11 5.34
CA GLY A 43 -20.03 -22.89 4.27
C GLY A 43 -18.86 -22.19 3.58
N LYS A 44 -18.53 -20.94 3.94
CA LYS A 44 -17.36 -20.21 3.42
C LYS A 44 -16.23 -20.20 4.45
N VAL A 45 -15.00 -20.42 3.99
CA VAL A 45 -13.79 -20.27 4.83
C VAL A 45 -13.56 -18.77 5.02
N ILE A 46 -13.73 -18.29 6.25
CA ILE A 46 -13.53 -16.87 6.61
C ILE A 46 -12.05 -16.60 6.89
N GLU A 47 -11.42 -17.49 7.64
CA GLU A 47 -10.06 -17.28 8.10
C GLU A 47 -9.32 -18.60 8.18
N GLU A 48 -8.03 -18.58 7.89
CA GLU A 48 -7.13 -19.68 8.18
C GLU A 48 -5.87 -19.11 8.84
N ARG A 49 -5.53 -19.60 10.03
CA ARG A 49 -4.42 -19.08 10.82
C ARG A 49 -3.57 -20.21 11.38
N VAL A 50 -2.27 -20.13 11.13
CA VAL A 50 -1.26 -20.98 11.79
C VAL A 50 -0.72 -20.23 13.00
N ILE A 51 -0.96 -20.76 14.21
CA ILE A 51 -0.51 -20.14 15.45
C ILE A 51 0.97 -20.45 15.63
N LYS A 52 1.85 -19.52 15.24
CA LYS A 52 3.31 -19.74 15.19
C LYS A 52 3.95 -20.11 16.55
N GLN A 53 3.33 -19.70 17.65
CA GLN A 53 3.78 -19.97 19.01
C GLN A 53 2.81 -20.94 19.70
N ARG A 54 3.33 -21.85 20.53
CA ARG A 54 2.45 -22.72 21.32
C ARG A 54 1.80 -21.91 22.44
N THR A 55 0.54 -21.53 22.25
CA THR A 55 -0.27 -20.81 23.24
C THR A 55 -1.67 -21.42 23.34
N HIS A 56 -2.44 -21.00 24.35
CA HIS A 56 -3.88 -21.25 24.37
C HIS A 56 -4.55 -20.51 23.21
N VAL A 57 -5.64 -21.09 22.69
CA VAL A 57 -6.49 -20.49 21.66
C VAL A 57 -7.87 -20.26 22.23
N SER A 58 -8.26 -18.98 22.26
CA SER A 58 -9.58 -18.54 22.73
C SER A 58 -10.52 -18.20 21.58
N ILE A 59 -11.80 -18.52 21.77
CA ILE A 59 -12.92 -18.22 20.88
C ILE A 59 -14.02 -17.51 21.67
N GLY A 60 -14.77 -16.61 21.06
CA GLY A 60 -15.88 -15.95 21.72
C GLY A 60 -16.31 -14.64 21.06
N PRO A 61 -17.41 -14.02 21.51
CA PRO A 61 -17.88 -12.74 20.97
C PRO A 61 -17.02 -11.54 21.41
N SER A 62 -16.09 -11.70 22.36
CA SER A 62 -15.19 -10.61 22.77
C SER A 62 -14.04 -10.43 21.79
N GLU A 63 -13.68 -9.17 21.52
CA GLU A 63 -12.48 -8.78 20.76
C GLU A 63 -11.16 -9.25 21.36
N LYS A 64 -11.16 -9.64 22.65
CA LYS A 64 -9.97 -10.21 23.33
C LYS A 64 -9.72 -11.66 22.94
N SER A 65 -10.66 -12.33 22.26
CA SER A 65 -10.51 -13.70 21.81
C SER A 65 -9.67 -13.79 20.54
N MET A 66 -8.87 -14.85 20.39
CA MET A 66 -8.06 -15.03 19.18
C MET A 66 -8.90 -15.18 17.91
N PHE A 67 -10.05 -15.84 18.03
CA PHE A 67 -11.08 -15.90 17.00
C PHE A 67 -12.38 -15.32 17.55
N VAL A 68 -12.78 -14.18 16.99
CA VAL A 68 -14.02 -13.51 17.37
C VAL A 68 -15.16 -14.15 16.59
N ILE A 69 -16.15 -14.72 17.29
CA ILE A 69 -17.32 -15.34 16.67
C ILE A 69 -18.61 -14.78 17.24
N PRO A 70 -19.63 -14.52 16.41
CA PRO A 70 -20.89 -13.93 16.83
C PRO A 70 -21.83 -14.98 17.45
N SER A 71 -21.36 -15.68 18.49
CA SER A 71 -22.14 -16.70 19.19
C SER A 71 -22.40 -16.29 20.63
N LYS A 72 -23.69 -16.27 21.01
CA LYS A 72 -24.14 -16.05 22.40
C LYS A 72 -24.12 -17.34 23.24
N SER A 73 -23.91 -18.50 22.62
CA SER A 73 -23.95 -19.81 23.30
C SER A 73 -22.67 -20.18 24.04
N ILE A 74 -21.65 -19.31 23.97
CA ILE A 74 -20.35 -19.52 24.60
C ILE A 74 -19.93 -18.28 25.42
N PRO A 75 -19.05 -18.44 26.42
CA PRO A 75 -18.49 -17.32 27.16
C PRO A 75 -17.82 -16.28 26.25
N PRO A 76 -17.70 -15.01 26.70
CA PRO A 76 -17.08 -13.92 25.92
C PRO A 76 -15.67 -14.24 25.40
N SER A 77 -14.88 -14.96 26.21
CA SER A 77 -13.61 -15.55 25.80
C SER A 77 -13.46 -16.94 26.41
N PHE A 78 -13.59 -17.97 25.58
CA PHE A 78 -13.54 -19.36 25.95
C PHE A 78 -12.30 -20.02 25.35
N ARG A 79 -11.46 -20.67 26.15
CA ARG A 79 -10.25 -21.35 25.66
C ARG A 79 -10.63 -22.69 25.04
N LEU A 80 -10.87 -22.71 23.73
CA LEU A 80 -11.16 -23.92 22.97
C LEU A 80 -9.98 -24.89 23.00
N PHE A 81 -8.77 -24.38 22.78
CA PHE A 81 -7.54 -25.16 22.93
C PHE A 81 -6.73 -24.58 24.07
N GLU A 82 -6.46 -25.38 25.08
CA GLU A 82 -5.66 -24.98 26.23
C GLU A 82 -4.32 -25.71 26.22
N LEU A 83 -3.25 -24.97 26.51
CA LEU A 83 -1.92 -25.53 26.61
C LEU A 83 -1.58 -25.69 28.10
N VAL A 84 -1.52 -26.94 28.59
CA VAL A 84 -1.21 -27.28 29.98
C VAL A 84 -0.02 -28.22 29.99
N GLY A 85 1.05 -27.87 30.71
CA GLY A 85 2.23 -28.73 30.81
C GLY A 85 2.93 -29.02 29.48
N GLY A 86 2.74 -28.17 28.46
CA GLY A 86 3.28 -28.39 27.12
C GLY A 86 2.42 -29.27 26.21
N GLU A 87 1.29 -29.77 26.70
CA GLU A 87 0.33 -30.56 25.92
C GLU A 87 -0.93 -29.76 25.62
N TYR A 88 -1.56 -30.07 24.49
CA TYR A 88 -2.80 -29.42 24.09
C TYR A 88 -4.01 -30.20 24.62
N PHE A 89 -4.98 -29.48 25.14
CA PHE A 89 -6.27 -29.99 25.56
C PHE A 89 -7.37 -29.29 24.78
N LEU A 90 -8.33 -30.06 24.28
CA LEU A 90 -9.57 -29.56 23.71
C LEU A 90 -10.58 -29.40 24.84
N ASN A 91 -11.03 -28.17 25.07
CA ASN A 91 -12.15 -27.87 25.96
C ASN A 91 -13.39 -27.64 25.12
N PHE A 92 -14.48 -28.35 25.40
CA PHE A 92 -15.74 -28.17 24.69
C PHE A 92 -16.94 -28.16 25.65
N LEU A 93 -18.01 -27.47 25.23
CA LEU A 93 -19.25 -27.31 25.99
C LEU A 93 -20.34 -28.22 25.44
N ASP A 94 -21.44 -28.37 26.18
CA ASP A 94 -22.52 -29.30 25.80
C ASP A 94 -23.17 -29.00 24.45
N GLY A 95 -23.26 -27.71 24.08
CA GLY A 95 -23.80 -27.25 22.80
C GLY A 95 -22.83 -27.31 21.61
N MET A 96 -21.61 -27.83 21.80
CA MET A 96 -20.65 -28.01 20.72
C MET A 96 -20.76 -29.40 20.12
N THR A 97 -20.62 -29.50 18.79
CA THR A 97 -20.59 -30.78 18.08
C THR A 97 -19.33 -30.89 17.25
N GLY A 98 -18.96 -32.09 16.81
CA GLY A 98 -17.76 -32.25 16.00
C GLY A 98 -17.16 -33.64 16.06
N ARG A 99 -16.06 -33.80 15.33
CA ARG A 99 -15.30 -35.05 15.23
C ARG A 99 -13.82 -34.76 15.33
N VAL A 100 -13.11 -35.55 16.12
CA VAL A 100 -11.67 -35.47 16.30
C VAL A 100 -11.07 -36.81 15.89
N ALA A 101 -10.13 -36.76 14.95
CA ALA A 101 -9.30 -37.87 14.56
C ALA A 101 -8.05 -37.90 15.45
N PHE A 102 -7.94 -38.94 16.28
CA PHE A 102 -6.75 -39.30 17.03
C PHE A 102 -5.97 -40.38 16.26
N LYS A 103 -4.78 -40.73 16.77
CA LYS A 103 -4.00 -41.86 16.25
C LYS A 103 -4.78 -43.19 16.28
N ALA A 104 -5.59 -43.39 17.32
CA ALA A 104 -6.38 -44.61 17.52
C ALA A 104 -7.65 -44.68 16.64
N GLY A 105 -8.06 -43.58 16.00
CA GLY A 105 -9.30 -43.52 15.22
C GLY A 105 -10.03 -42.18 15.34
N VAL A 106 -11.21 -42.10 14.72
CA VAL A 106 -12.07 -40.92 14.75
C VAL A 106 -13.12 -41.07 15.83
N SER A 107 -13.22 -40.08 16.72
CA SER A 107 -14.23 -40.03 17.78
C SER A 107 -15.07 -38.77 17.65
N GLU A 108 -16.38 -38.91 17.88
CA GLU A 108 -17.29 -37.76 17.95
C GLU A 108 -17.22 -37.09 19.33
N LEU A 109 -17.47 -35.78 19.39
CA LEU A 109 -17.46 -35.03 20.66
C LEU A 109 -18.46 -35.59 21.68
N SER A 110 -19.62 -36.07 21.22
CA SER A 110 -20.64 -36.71 22.06
C SER A 110 -20.11 -37.97 22.75
N ALA A 111 -19.39 -38.83 22.04
CA ALA A 111 -18.77 -40.03 22.57
C ALA A 111 -17.61 -39.69 23.52
N LEU A 112 -16.87 -38.62 23.24
CA LEU A 112 -15.76 -38.18 24.10
C LEU A 112 -16.22 -37.63 25.45
N LYS A 113 -17.48 -37.18 25.60
CA LYS A 113 -18.01 -36.64 26.87
C LYS A 113 -17.89 -37.62 28.05
N SER A 114 -18.08 -38.92 27.82
CA SER A 114 -18.03 -39.93 28.88
C SER A 114 -16.63 -40.16 29.42
N SER A 115 -15.62 -40.03 28.56
CA SER A 115 -14.20 -40.16 28.91
C SER A 115 -13.51 -38.84 29.26
N ALA A 116 -14.18 -37.70 29.04
CA ALA A 116 -13.59 -36.38 29.24
C ALA A 116 -13.55 -35.97 30.71
N LYS A 117 -12.47 -35.30 31.11
CA LYS A 117 -12.35 -34.70 32.43
C LYS A 117 -13.21 -33.44 32.48
N ARG A 118 -14.03 -33.27 33.52
CA ARG A 118 -14.76 -32.01 33.75
C ARG A 118 -13.82 -30.98 34.36
N VAL A 119 -13.71 -29.82 33.72
CA VAL A 119 -12.83 -28.73 34.14
C VAL A 119 -13.56 -27.39 33.99
N THR A 120 -13.37 -26.49 34.95
CA THR A 120 -13.86 -25.12 34.86
C THR A 120 -12.91 -24.30 34.00
N VAL A 121 -13.38 -23.83 32.83
CA VAL A 121 -12.60 -23.01 31.90
C VAL A 121 -13.22 -21.62 31.87
N GLY A 122 -12.56 -20.67 32.54
CA GLY A 122 -13.14 -19.35 32.82
C GLY A 122 -14.36 -19.48 33.74
N ASN A 123 -15.52 -19.06 33.26
CA ASN A 123 -16.78 -19.08 34.03
C ASN A 123 -17.72 -20.23 33.63
N ALA A 124 -17.25 -21.19 32.81
CA ALA A 124 -18.06 -22.29 32.30
C ALA A 124 -17.46 -23.66 32.66
N GLN A 125 -18.34 -24.63 32.92
CA GLN A 125 -17.96 -26.04 33.07
C GLN A 125 -17.78 -26.64 31.67
N ALA A 126 -16.57 -27.12 31.38
CA ALA A 126 -16.21 -27.70 30.09
C ALA A 126 -15.72 -29.15 30.24
N TYR A 127 -15.85 -29.89 29.15
CA TYR A 127 -15.25 -31.21 29.01
C TYR A 127 -13.89 -31.06 28.37
N GLN A 128 -12.87 -31.59 29.01
CA GLN A 128 -11.48 -31.50 28.61
C GLN A 128 -10.98 -32.86 28.12
N VAL A 129 -10.42 -32.88 26.91
CA VAL A 129 -9.83 -34.05 26.26
C VAL A 129 -8.42 -33.73 25.78
N GLN A 130 -7.47 -34.59 26.09
CA GLN A 130 -6.08 -34.43 25.66
C GLN A 130 -5.95 -34.63 24.14
N LEU A 131 -5.19 -33.75 23.49
CA LEU A 131 -4.88 -33.83 22.06
C LEU A 131 -3.41 -34.15 21.85
N SER A 132 -3.12 -35.16 21.05
CA SER A 132 -1.76 -35.42 20.56
C SER A 132 -1.41 -34.55 19.34
N GLU A 133 -0.13 -34.43 19.00
CA GLU A 133 0.34 -33.70 17.81
C GLU A 133 -0.01 -34.36 16.46
N GLU A 134 -0.73 -35.48 16.48
CA GLU A 134 -1.31 -36.12 15.29
C GLU A 134 -2.81 -35.83 15.16
N ALA A 135 -3.42 -35.21 16.18
CA ALA A 135 -4.83 -34.93 16.21
C ALA A 135 -5.22 -33.90 15.14
N ARG A 136 -6.35 -34.16 14.48
CA ARG A 136 -7.00 -33.22 13.56
C ARG A 136 -8.50 -33.37 13.68
N GLY A 137 -9.25 -32.30 13.45
CA GLY A 137 -10.69 -32.39 13.67
C GLY A 137 -11.48 -31.21 13.17
N LYS A 138 -12.80 -31.37 13.31
CA LYS A 138 -13.80 -30.37 13.03
C LYS A 138 -14.63 -30.18 14.30
N ILE A 139 -14.76 -28.94 14.75
CA ILE A 139 -15.59 -28.55 15.88
C ILE A 139 -16.59 -27.51 15.38
N VAL A 140 -17.85 -27.66 15.73
CA VAL A 140 -18.94 -26.77 15.33
C VAL A 140 -19.49 -26.10 16.58
N VAL A 141 -19.54 -24.77 16.53
CA VAL A 141 -19.99 -23.89 17.61
C VAL A 141 -21.03 -22.94 17.02
N GLY A 142 -22.32 -23.23 17.26
CA GLY A 142 -23.41 -22.53 16.58
C GLY A 142 -23.31 -22.68 15.06
N GLU A 143 -23.20 -21.56 14.35
CA GLU A 143 -23.06 -21.51 12.88
C GLU A 143 -21.60 -21.57 12.40
N THR A 144 -20.65 -21.52 13.33
CA THR A 144 -19.23 -21.44 13.01
C THR A 144 -18.56 -22.79 13.19
N THR A 145 -17.77 -23.19 12.21
CA THR A 145 -17.00 -24.42 12.18
C THR A 145 -15.52 -24.11 12.27
N PHE A 146 -14.84 -24.71 13.25
CA PHE A 146 -13.40 -24.71 13.42
C PHE A 146 -12.81 -26.03 12.92
N LEU A 147 -11.98 -25.95 11.88
CA LEU A 147 -11.13 -27.04 11.42
C LEU A 147 -9.76 -26.87 12.07
N PHE A 148 -9.20 -27.90 12.68
CA PHE A 148 -7.87 -27.81 13.27
C PHE A 148 -6.97 -28.97 12.87
N GLN A 149 -5.68 -28.70 12.79
CA GLN A 149 -4.63 -29.69 12.52
C GLN A 149 -3.32 -29.22 13.14
N PHE A 150 -2.54 -30.17 13.66
CA PHE A 150 -1.15 -29.93 14.04
C PHE A 150 -0.21 -30.03 12.83
N VAL A 151 0.53 -28.95 12.57
CA VAL A 151 1.47 -28.82 11.44
C VAL A 151 2.85 -28.42 11.94
N ALA A 152 3.90 -28.72 11.18
CA ALA A 152 5.24 -28.22 11.51
C ALA A 152 5.26 -26.69 11.44
N PRO A 153 5.91 -25.99 12.40
CA PRO A 153 5.99 -24.54 12.38
C PRO A 153 6.68 -24.07 11.08
N PRO A 154 6.08 -23.12 10.34
CA PRO A 154 6.74 -22.51 9.20
C PRO A 154 8.08 -21.90 9.64
N PRO A 155 9.16 -22.00 8.84
CA PRO A 155 10.44 -21.40 9.19
C PRO A 155 10.23 -19.89 9.39
N VAL A 156 10.66 -19.37 10.55
CA VAL A 156 10.59 -17.94 10.83
C VAL A 156 11.56 -17.27 9.88
N GLN A 157 11.03 -16.67 8.81
CA GLN A 157 11.84 -15.85 7.92
C GLN A 157 12.44 -14.71 8.77
N PRO A 158 13.77 -14.52 8.77
CA PRO A 158 14.36 -13.40 9.47
C PRO A 158 13.71 -12.12 8.93
N LYS A 159 13.24 -11.25 9.83
CA LYS A 159 12.61 -10.00 9.43
C LYS A 159 13.55 -9.29 8.46
N PRO A 160 13.06 -8.78 7.32
CA PRO A 160 13.88 -8.02 6.37
C PRO A 160 14.59 -6.92 7.15
N GLN A 161 15.91 -7.06 7.28
CA GLN A 161 16.70 -5.98 7.84
C GLN A 161 16.81 -4.93 6.74
N LEU A 162 16.36 -3.72 7.03
CA LEU A 162 16.60 -2.61 6.13
C LEU A 162 18.11 -2.50 5.87
N PRO A 163 18.52 -2.24 4.61
CA PRO A 163 19.92 -2.05 4.29
C PRO A 163 20.50 -0.95 5.18
N VAL A 164 21.78 -1.07 5.51
CA VAL A 164 22.46 -0.18 6.46
C VAL A 164 22.34 1.29 6.03
N SER A 165 22.18 1.55 4.74
CA SER A 165 21.92 2.87 4.15
C SER A 165 20.62 3.54 4.62
N VAL A 166 19.59 2.77 5.01
CA VAL A 166 18.32 3.29 5.54
C VAL A 166 18.28 3.23 7.07
N LYS A 167 19.17 2.43 7.68
CA LYS A 167 19.38 2.41 9.15
C LYS A 167 20.32 3.51 9.65
N SER A 168 20.96 4.26 8.75
CA SER A 168 21.64 5.50 9.12
C SER A 168 20.56 6.51 9.52
N GLY A 169 20.26 6.58 10.82
CA GLY A 169 19.26 7.50 11.34
C GLY A 169 19.66 8.96 11.12
N ILE A 170 18.69 9.86 11.24
CA ILE A 170 18.85 11.32 11.12
C ILE A 170 20.03 11.86 11.97
N ALA A 171 20.39 11.15 13.05
CA ALA A 171 21.55 11.48 13.90
C ALA A 171 22.93 11.32 13.23
N ASN A 172 23.04 10.50 12.18
CA ASN A 172 24.28 10.33 11.40
C ASN A 172 24.38 11.34 10.25
N ASP A 173 23.27 12.00 9.87
CA ASP A 173 23.24 13.08 8.87
C ASP A 173 23.50 14.46 9.51
N ILE A 174 23.50 14.55 10.85
CA ILE A 174 23.86 15.76 11.57
C ILE A 174 25.38 15.87 11.65
N ASP A 175 25.92 16.86 10.95
CA ASP A 175 27.32 17.25 11.10
C ASP A 175 27.49 17.89 12.49
N TRP A 176 27.91 17.06 13.45
CA TRP A 176 28.18 17.49 14.82
C TRP A 176 29.23 18.59 14.90
N THR A 177 30.18 18.64 13.98
CA THR A 177 31.21 19.69 13.91
C THR A 177 30.56 21.04 13.65
N THR A 178 29.72 21.15 12.62
CA THR A 178 29.00 22.39 12.31
C THR A 178 27.98 22.74 13.38
N THR A 179 27.30 21.75 13.98
CA THR A 179 26.33 21.96 15.06
C THR A 179 27.01 22.51 16.31
N ILE A 180 28.18 21.98 16.68
CA ILE A 180 28.98 22.47 17.80
C ILE A 180 29.47 23.89 17.53
N ILE A 181 30.00 24.17 16.34
CA ILE A 181 30.46 25.51 15.96
C ILE A 181 29.28 26.51 15.97
N ALA A 182 28.12 26.11 15.45
CA ALA A 182 26.92 26.93 15.47
C ALA A 182 26.42 27.20 16.90
N ALA A 183 26.46 26.19 17.78
CA ALA A 183 26.09 26.34 19.18
C ALA A 183 27.04 27.28 19.94
N PHE A 184 28.36 27.16 19.73
CA PHE A 184 29.34 28.08 20.32
C PHE A 184 29.23 29.49 19.75
N SER A 185 29.01 29.62 18.44
CA SER A 185 28.74 30.92 17.82
C SER A 185 27.48 31.54 18.42
N PHE A 186 26.39 30.79 18.53
CA PHE A 186 25.15 31.27 19.15
C PHE A 186 25.39 31.71 20.60
N LEU A 187 26.04 30.89 21.42
CA LEU A 187 26.34 31.21 22.81
C LEU A 187 27.24 32.44 22.94
N PHE A 188 28.23 32.60 22.06
CA PHE A 188 29.11 33.76 22.05
C PHE A 188 28.35 35.04 21.68
N HIS A 189 27.56 35.01 20.60
CA HIS A 189 26.83 36.20 20.15
C HIS A 189 25.73 36.60 21.14
N PHE A 190 24.95 35.63 21.63
CA PHE A 190 23.89 35.92 22.61
C PHE A 190 24.46 36.20 23.99
N GLY A 191 25.59 35.60 24.37
CA GLY A 191 26.32 35.93 25.58
C GLY A 191 26.91 37.35 25.54
N ALA A 192 27.45 37.78 24.40
CA ALA A 192 27.95 39.14 24.21
C ALA A 192 26.81 40.17 24.31
N VAL A 193 25.68 39.93 23.62
CA VAL A 193 24.48 40.77 23.76
C VAL A 193 24.01 40.78 25.21
N GLY A 194 23.87 39.61 25.84
CA GLY A 194 23.50 39.50 27.25
C GLY A 194 24.43 40.28 28.19
N SER A 195 25.74 40.29 27.92
CA SER A 195 26.71 41.04 28.74
C SER A 195 26.58 42.55 28.62
N ILE A 196 26.15 43.08 27.46
CA ILE A 196 25.90 44.52 27.27
C ILE A 196 24.63 44.95 28.01
N TYR A 197 23.63 44.08 28.07
CA TYR A 197 22.35 44.35 28.74
C TYR A 197 22.28 43.86 30.19
N SER A 198 23.39 43.38 30.74
CA SER A 198 23.46 42.90 32.12
C SER A 198 24.28 43.88 32.95
N ASP A 199 23.68 44.41 34.02
CA ASP A 199 24.30 45.27 35.04
C ASP A 199 25.47 44.58 35.79
N TRP A 200 25.79 43.34 35.42
CA TRP A 200 26.90 42.57 35.94
C TRP A 200 28.30 43.16 35.62
N MET A 201 28.40 44.06 34.64
CA MET A 201 29.65 44.75 34.27
C MET A 201 29.69 46.24 34.69
N ASP A 202 28.64 46.76 35.34
CA ASP A 202 28.64 48.14 35.84
C ASP A 202 29.48 48.23 37.12
N PRO A 203 30.44 49.17 37.24
CA PRO A 203 31.14 49.40 38.49
C PRO A 203 30.16 49.68 39.63
N VAL A 204 30.31 48.98 40.75
CA VAL A 204 29.55 49.27 41.97
C VAL A 204 29.99 50.64 42.48
N VAL A 205 29.18 51.66 42.24
CA VAL A 205 29.35 52.99 42.83
C VAL A 205 28.68 52.96 44.21
N ASP A 206 29.42 53.29 45.27
CA ASP A 206 28.87 53.41 46.61
C ASP A 206 28.00 54.68 46.67
N ASP A 207 26.70 54.53 46.39
CA ASP A 207 25.69 55.59 46.39
C ASP A 207 25.62 56.37 47.73
N GLU A 208 26.15 55.80 48.82
CA GLU A 208 26.14 56.42 50.15
C GLU A 208 27.01 57.67 50.24
N VAL A 209 28.10 57.77 49.46
CA VAL A 209 29.01 58.93 49.50
C VAL A 209 28.49 60.08 48.63
N ASP A 210 27.91 59.77 47.47
CA ASP A 210 27.38 60.78 46.54
C ASP A 210 26.05 61.39 47.01
N VAL A 211 25.19 60.59 47.65
CA VAL A 211 23.92 61.10 48.23
C VAL A 211 24.20 62.02 49.42
N ALA A 212 25.23 61.73 50.22
CA ALA A 212 25.63 62.60 51.34
C ALA A 212 26.16 63.97 50.84
N ALA A 213 26.96 63.98 49.77
CA ALA A 213 27.47 65.21 49.16
C ALA A 213 26.35 66.07 48.52
N LEU A 214 25.34 65.43 47.92
CA LEU A 214 24.17 66.11 47.37
C LEU A 214 23.29 66.72 48.48
N LEU A 215 23.09 66.04 49.60
CA LEU A 215 22.30 66.57 50.73
C LEU A 215 22.93 67.81 51.37
N GLU A 216 24.27 67.87 51.44
CA GLU A 216 25.01 69.03 51.96
C GLU A 216 24.83 70.25 51.03
N SER A 217 24.88 70.03 49.71
CA SER A 217 24.72 71.09 48.70
C SER A 217 23.32 71.74 48.70
N VAL A 218 22.27 70.97 49.00
CA VAL A 218 20.88 71.46 49.05
C VAL A 218 20.59 72.25 50.34
N LYS A 219 21.24 71.90 51.46
CA LYS A 219 21.12 72.65 52.72
C LYS A 219 21.79 74.03 52.69
N GLN A 220 22.69 74.26 51.74
CA GLN A 220 23.49 75.49 51.66
C GLN A 220 22.87 76.58 50.77
N LEU A 221 21.67 76.34 50.24
CA LEU A 221 20.93 77.34 49.47
C LEU A 221 20.16 78.29 50.42
N PRO A 222 20.39 79.62 50.35
CA PRO A 222 19.70 80.59 51.20
C PRO A 222 18.21 80.68 50.86
N PRO A 223 17.33 80.88 51.87
CA PRO A 223 15.89 80.96 51.65
C PRO A 223 15.53 82.18 50.77
N PRO A 224 14.69 82.00 49.73
CA PRO A 224 14.34 83.08 48.82
C PRO A 224 13.44 84.13 49.50
N PRO A 225 13.66 85.43 49.27
CA PRO A 225 12.77 86.49 49.75
C PRO A 225 11.43 86.48 49.00
N VAL A 226 10.34 86.72 49.74
CA VAL A 226 8.98 86.85 49.22
C VAL A 226 8.81 88.20 48.51
N VAL A 227 8.36 88.19 47.25
CA VAL A 227 7.82 89.38 46.58
C VAL A 227 6.49 89.02 45.91
N GLU A 228 5.52 89.89 46.15
CA GLU A 228 4.10 89.83 45.84
C GLU A 228 3.80 90.00 44.34
N GLN A 229 2.64 89.48 43.92
CA GLN A 229 2.10 89.49 42.56
C GLN A 229 1.86 90.90 42.01
N PRO A 230 1.92 91.07 40.68
CA PRO A 230 0.76 91.66 40.01
C PRO A 230 0.13 90.76 38.94
N LYS A 231 -1.20 90.74 38.96
CA LYS A 231 -2.07 90.16 37.93
C LYS A 231 -2.13 91.10 36.73
N GLU A 232 -1.84 90.60 35.54
CA GLU A 232 -2.34 91.17 34.29
C GLU A 232 -3.24 90.13 33.61
N ASN A 233 -4.38 90.62 33.14
CA ASN A 233 -5.56 89.87 32.75
C ASN A 233 -5.83 90.13 31.25
N VAL A 234 -6.54 89.17 30.63
CA VAL A 234 -7.44 89.27 29.47
C VAL A 234 -6.98 88.68 28.11
N GLU A 235 -7.63 87.54 27.80
CA GLU A 235 -8.16 86.98 26.52
C GLU A 235 -7.32 86.22 25.44
N ALA A 236 -7.57 84.89 25.44
CA ALA A 236 -7.78 83.80 24.44
C ALA A 236 -7.93 84.06 22.89
N PRO A 237 -7.99 83.02 21.99
CA PRO A 237 -7.68 81.57 22.09
C PRO A 237 -6.87 80.91 20.91
N ALA A 238 -6.65 79.58 21.05
CA ALA A 238 -6.38 78.49 20.05
C ALA A 238 -4.91 77.97 20.00
N ALA A 239 -4.57 76.66 19.97
CA ALA A 239 -5.32 75.40 19.83
C ALA A 239 -4.54 74.18 20.43
N THR A 240 -5.28 73.07 20.51
CA THR A 240 -5.15 71.79 21.22
C THR A 240 -4.27 70.72 20.56
N ALA A 241 -3.68 69.80 21.35
CA ALA A 241 -3.82 68.33 21.18
C ALA A 241 -3.14 67.54 22.33
N ALA A 242 -3.86 66.57 22.87
CA ALA A 242 -3.48 65.51 23.81
C ALA A 242 -4.44 64.31 23.54
N PRO A 243 -4.51 63.19 24.32
CA PRO A 243 -3.68 62.73 25.45
C PRO A 243 -3.49 61.17 25.62
N THR A 244 -2.69 60.78 26.65
CA THR A 244 -2.86 59.71 27.71
C THR A 244 -2.92 58.19 27.38
N ALA A 245 -2.75 57.21 28.31
CA ALA A 245 -2.06 56.96 29.60
C ALA A 245 -2.47 55.52 30.11
N GLU A 246 -1.90 55.10 31.25
CA GLU A 246 -1.72 53.78 31.93
C GLU A 246 -2.94 52.98 32.50
N ALA A 247 -2.67 51.78 33.07
CA ALA A 247 -3.58 50.75 33.67
C ALA A 247 -3.86 50.89 35.20
N PRO A 248 -4.82 50.14 35.84
CA PRO A 248 -4.48 48.95 36.70
C PRO A 248 -5.60 47.85 36.93
N LYS A 249 -5.32 46.90 37.87
CA LYS A 249 -5.84 45.53 38.24
C LYS A 249 -7.34 45.22 38.63
N ALA A 250 -7.72 43.95 38.31
CA ALA A 250 -8.37 42.82 39.05
C ALA A 250 -9.83 42.77 39.62
N ALA A 251 -10.55 41.68 39.22
CA ALA A 251 -11.36 40.70 40.00
C ALA A 251 -12.89 40.49 39.70
N SER A 252 -13.25 39.19 39.61
CA SER A 252 -14.54 38.49 39.87
C SER A 252 -15.63 38.32 38.76
N GLY A 253 -16.21 37.11 38.71
CA GLY A 253 -17.67 36.91 38.55
C GLY A 253 -18.24 36.30 37.26
N GLY A 254 -18.43 34.96 37.23
CA GLY A 254 -19.62 34.21 36.79
C GLY A 254 -20.39 34.48 35.48
N GLY A 255 -20.68 33.40 34.74
CA GLY A 255 -22.07 33.10 34.31
C GLY A 255 -22.46 33.26 32.83
N ASN A 256 -22.40 32.15 32.09
CA ASN A 256 -23.36 31.62 31.10
C ASN A 256 -23.90 32.41 29.87
N LYS A 257 -23.77 31.72 28.73
CA LYS A 257 -24.67 31.59 27.55
C LYS A 257 -24.97 32.83 26.69
N GLY A 258 -24.73 32.66 25.40
CA GLY A 258 -25.50 33.36 24.36
C GLY A 258 -24.77 33.50 23.03
N ALA A 259 -25.39 32.96 22.00
CA ALA A 259 -24.96 32.89 20.60
C ALA A 259 -24.46 34.20 19.94
N ALA A 260 -23.72 33.97 18.85
CA ALA A 260 -23.67 34.71 17.57
C ALA A 260 -22.33 35.38 17.20
N ALA A 261 -21.70 34.73 16.21
CA ALA A 261 -21.00 35.28 15.05
C ALA A 261 -20.06 36.50 15.21
N SER A 262 -18.77 36.27 14.92
CA SER A 262 -18.06 37.11 13.95
C SER A 262 -16.96 36.32 13.24
N ALA A 263 -16.71 36.73 12.00
CA ALA A 263 -15.99 36.01 10.96
C ALA A 263 -14.47 35.98 11.17
N GLY A 264 -13.89 34.80 10.96
CA GLY A 264 -12.46 34.57 10.78
C GLY A 264 -12.19 34.03 9.38
N LYS A 265 -11.45 34.83 8.61
CA LYS A 265 -11.00 34.68 7.22
C LYS A 265 -10.29 33.33 6.98
N GLY A 266 -10.73 32.58 5.97
CA GLY A 266 -10.07 31.37 5.48
C GLY A 266 -10.46 31.10 4.03
N SER A 267 -9.55 31.41 3.11
CA SER A 267 -9.67 31.24 1.67
C SER A 267 -9.59 29.76 1.25
N GLY A 268 -10.52 29.31 0.40
CA GLY A 268 -10.42 28.03 -0.29
C GLY A 268 -11.75 27.41 -0.73
N GLY A 269 -12.70 28.20 -1.25
CA GLY A 269 -13.95 27.68 -1.80
C GLY A 269 -13.70 26.95 -3.11
N MET A 270 -14.10 25.68 -3.19
CA MET A 270 -14.20 24.93 -4.44
C MET A 270 -15.10 25.69 -5.41
N SER A 271 -14.68 25.87 -6.67
CA SER A 271 -15.51 26.57 -7.66
C SER A 271 -16.83 25.82 -7.89
N ASP A 272 -17.91 26.56 -8.09
CA ASP A 272 -19.26 26.00 -8.30
C ASP A 272 -19.31 25.01 -9.48
N ALA A 273 -18.43 25.18 -10.47
CA ALA A 273 -18.24 24.26 -11.58
C ALA A 273 -17.68 22.88 -11.16
N ARG A 274 -16.83 22.83 -10.12
CA ARG A 274 -16.25 21.58 -9.60
C ARG A 274 -17.15 20.92 -8.56
N ALA A 275 -17.89 21.71 -7.80
CA ALA A 275 -18.95 21.20 -6.93
C ALA A 275 -20.08 20.53 -7.75
N SER A 276 -20.51 21.16 -8.84
CA SER A 276 -21.52 20.60 -9.76
C SER A 276 -21.03 19.37 -10.54
N ALA A 277 -19.75 19.32 -10.93
CA ALA A 277 -19.15 18.11 -11.52
C ALA A 277 -19.16 16.93 -10.55
N LEU A 278 -18.81 17.16 -9.28
CA LEU A 278 -18.87 16.13 -8.23
C LEU A 278 -20.30 15.67 -7.94
N THR A 279 -21.29 16.57 -7.93
CA THR A 279 -22.70 16.17 -7.72
C THR A 279 -23.24 15.35 -8.88
N ASN A 280 -22.84 15.66 -10.11
CA ASN A 280 -23.20 14.86 -11.29
C ASN A 280 -22.53 13.49 -11.29
N GLU A 281 -21.30 13.39 -10.80
CA GLU A 281 -20.57 12.12 -10.66
C GLU A 281 -21.19 11.23 -9.57
N LEU A 282 -21.58 11.81 -8.44
CA LEU A 282 -22.31 11.12 -7.37
C LEU A 282 -23.70 10.64 -7.81
N ALA A 283 -24.43 11.44 -8.60
CA ALA A 283 -25.73 11.04 -9.15
C ALA A 283 -25.62 9.90 -10.18
N GLN A 284 -24.53 9.85 -10.96
CA GLN A 284 -24.27 8.73 -11.88
C GLN A 284 -23.93 7.43 -11.14
N LEU A 285 -23.19 7.52 -10.03
CA LEU A 285 -22.89 6.36 -9.19
C LEU A 285 -24.14 5.82 -8.50
N ASP A 286 -25.06 6.69 -8.07
CA ASP A 286 -26.32 6.27 -7.43
C ASP A 286 -27.28 5.61 -8.43
N MET A 287 -27.34 6.13 -9.67
CA MET A 287 -28.09 5.50 -10.78
C MET A 287 -27.49 4.17 -11.23
N GLN A 288 -26.15 4.01 -11.21
CA GLN A 288 -25.50 2.72 -11.46
C GLN A 288 -25.75 1.73 -10.32
N MET A 289 -25.81 2.20 -9.08
CA MET A 289 -26.13 1.37 -7.92
C MET A 289 -27.59 0.90 -7.95
N LEU A 290 -28.54 1.78 -8.30
CA LEU A 290 -29.94 1.41 -8.51
C LEU A 290 -30.14 0.49 -9.73
N GLY A 291 -29.35 0.67 -10.81
CA GLY A 291 -29.38 -0.21 -11.98
C GLY A 291 -28.83 -1.62 -11.69
N ALA A 292 -27.86 -1.74 -10.79
CA ALA A 292 -27.33 -3.02 -10.32
C ALA A 292 -28.27 -3.72 -9.32
N LEU A 293 -29.01 -2.95 -8.51
CA LEU A 293 -29.94 -3.46 -7.50
C LEU A 293 -31.35 -3.74 -8.05
N ASN A 294 -31.73 -3.15 -9.19
CA ASN A 294 -33.03 -3.38 -9.83
C ASN A 294 -32.94 -4.29 -11.08
N SER A 295 -32.19 -5.39 -10.98
CA SER A 295 -32.16 -6.45 -12.02
C SER A 295 -33.36 -7.40 -11.93
N SER A 296 -34.56 -6.84 -11.77
CA SER A 296 -35.84 -7.55 -11.88
C SER A 296 -36.20 -7.85 -13.35
N GLY A 297 -35.30 -8.56 -14.05
CA GLY A 297 -35.46 -8.97 -15.44
C GLY A 297 -35.46 -10.49 -15.61
N ASN A 298 -36.64 -11.04 -15.95
CA ASN A 298 -37.00 -12.21 -16.77
C ASN A 298 -36.24 -13.56 -16.65
N ALA A 299 -34.94 -13.57 -16.36
CA ALA A 299 -34.10 -14.76 -16.30
C ALA A 299 -34.32 -15.57 -15.02
N THR A 300 -34.67 -14.91 -13.91
CA THR A 300 -34.88 -15.57 -12.61
C THR A 300 -36.32 -16.04 -12.40
N ALA A 301 -37.30 -15.41 -13.06
CA ALA A 301 -38.73 -15.76 -12.91
C ALA A 301 -39.10 -17.11 -13.54
N SER A 302 -38.54 -17.47 -14.71
CA SER A 302 -38.84 -18.76 -15.36
C SER A 302 -38.14 -19.96 -14.69
N VAL A 303 -36.99 -19.73 -14.05
CA VAL A 303 -36.27 -20.75 -13.28
C VAL A 303 -36.99 -21.06 -11.96
N LEU A 304 -37.60 -20.04 -11.34
CA LEU A 304 -38.38 -20.21 -10.12
C LEU A 304 -39.80 -20.76 -10.37
N SER A 305 -40.40 -20.47 -11.53
CA SER A 305 -41.78 -20.91 -11.86
C SER A 305 -41.87 -22.27 -12.52
N SER A 306 -40.87 -22.67 -13.32
CA SER A 306 -40.99 -23.83 -14.23
C SER A 306 -39.80 -24.77 -14.20
N GLY A 307 -38.72 -24.45 -13.47
CA GLY A 307 -37.56 -25.34 -13.30
C GLY A 307 -36.73 -25.60 -14.56
N ASP A 308 -37.13 -25.07 -15.72
CA ASP A 308 -36.40 -25.23 -16.98
C ASP A 308 -35.34 -24.14 -17.17
N VAL A 309 -34.11 -24.58 -17.44
CA VAL A 309 -32.98 -23.73 -17.79
C VAL A 309 -32.91 -23.69 -19.33
N PRO A 310 -33.08 -22.52 -19.98
CA PRO A 310 -33.06 -22.44 -21.44
C PRO A 310 -31.63 -22.66 -21.97
N THR A 311 -31.28 -23.91 -22.24
CA THR A 311 -29.98 -24.36 -22.77
C THR A 311 -29.65 -23.76 -24.13
N GLY A 312 -30.66 -23.35 -24.92
CA GLY A 312 -30.45 -22.71 -26.23
C GLY A 312 -29.74 -21.35 -26.18
N LEU A 313 -29.80 -20.63 -25.05
CA LEU A 313 -29.00 -19.40 -24.86
C LEU A 313 -27.54 -19.70 -24.52
N LEU A 314 -27.28 -20.84 -23.86
CA LEU A 314 -25.94 -21.32 -23.52
C LEU A 314 -25.23 -21.89 -24.75
N GLU A 315 -25.96 -22.59 -25.63
CA GLU A 315 -25.44 -23.14 -26.89
C GLU A 315 -25.05 -22.02 -27.88
N ASN A 316 -25.88 -20.98 -28.00
CA ASN A 316 -25.58 -19.82 -28.85
C ASN A 316 -24.43 -18.96 -28.28
N ALA A 317 -24.31 -18.85 -26.95
CA ALA A 317 -23.18 -18.18 -26.31
C ALA A 317 -21.86 -18.97 -26.50
N ALA A 318 -21.91 -20.30 -26.44
CA ALA A 318 -20.76 -21.17 -26.70
C ALA A 318 -20.33 -21.16 -28.18
N ALA A 319 -21.27 -21.08 -29.12
CA ALA A 319 -20.99 -21.05 -30.55
C ALA A 319 -20.42 -19.71 -31.05
N SER A 320 -20.66 -18.60 -30.33
CA SER A 320 -20.26 -17.25 -30.76
C SER A 320 -18.79 -16.90 -30.54
N GLY A 321 -18.00 -17.74 -29.83
CA GLY A 321 -16.56 -17.52 -29.61
C GLY A 321 -16.18 -16.24 -28.84
N SER A 322 -17.16 -15.42 -28.44
CA SER A 322 -16.96 -14.22 -27.65
C SER A 322 -16.83 -14.63 -26.19
N GLY A 323 -15.58 -14.80 -25.72
CA GLY A 323 -15.28 -15.02 -24.32
C GLY A 323 -16.01 -14.02 -23.44
N VAL A 324 -16.67 -14.55 -22.41
CA VAL A 324 -17.55 -13.81 -21.48
C VAL A 324 -16.86 -12.54 -20.96
N GLY A 325 -17.42 -11.38 -21.31
CA GLY A 325 -17.07 -10.09 -20.74
C GLY A 325 -17.55 -9.95 -19.29
N LYS A 326 -16.91 -9.04 -18.54
CA LYS A 326 -17.08 -8.81 -17.10
C LYS A 326 -18.55 -8.81 -16.64
N GLY A 327 -18.88 -9.76 -15.76
CA GLY A 327 -20.09 -9.74 -14.93
C GLY A 327 -20.85 -11.06 -14.93
N GLY A 328 -20.34 -12.08 -14.23
CA GLY A 328 -21.00 -13.38 -14.10
C GLY A 328 -20.54 -14.12 -12.83
N VAL A 329 -21.53 -14.52 -12.04
CA VAL A 329 -21.44 -15.01 -10.66
C VAL A 329 -20.61 -16.29 -10.50
N ALA A 330 -19.87 -16.35 -9.40
CA ALA A 330 -19.30 -17.56 -8.82
C ALA A 330 -18.20 -18.28 -9.63
N GLY A 331 -17.23 -17.55 -10.20
CA GLY A 331 -15.79 -17.87 -10.16
C GLY A 331 -15.31 -19.32 -10.38
N LEU A 332 -16.05 -20.16 -11.08
CA LEU A 332 -15.74 -21.57 -11.29
C LEU A 332 -15.58 -21.81 -12.79
N ASN A 333 -14.35 -21.64 -13.27
CA ASN A 333 -13.97 -22.13 -14.59
C ASN A 333 -13.74 -23.65 -14.49
N MET A 334 -14.76 -24.43 -14.83
CA MET A 334 -14.57 -25.82 -15.23
C MET A 334 -14.20 -25.86 -16.72
N GLY A 335 -12.91 -26.01 -16.99
CA GLY A 335 -12.39 -26.76 -18.14
C GLY A 335 -12.38 -26.08 -19.52
N GLY A 336 -11.19 -26.03 -20.13
CA GLY A 336 -11.05 -26.09 -21.58
C GLY A 336 -11.05 -27.54 -22.06
N ALA A 337 -11.79 -27.77 -23.14
CA ALA A 337 -11.75 -28.86 -24.14
C ALA A 337 -11.52 -30.30 -23.65
N GLY A 338 -12.62 -31.03 -23.51
CA GLY A 338 -12.64 -32.49 -23.39
C GLY A 338 -13.62 -32.94 -22.33
N GLY A 339 -14.87 -33.21 -22.73
CA GLY A 339 -15.88 -33.81 -21.85
C GLY A 339 -15.41 -35.17 -21.35
N GLY A 340 -14.94 -35.22 -20.10
CA GLY A 340 -14.52 -36.45 -19.45
C GLY A 340 -14.30 -36.20 -17.97
N THR A 341 -14.96 -36.99 -17.13
CA THR A 341 -14.78 -36.97 -15.67
C THR A 341 -13.31 -37.26 -15.32
N VAL A 342 -12.71 -36.43 -14.47
CA VAL A 342 -11.34 -36.61 -13.99
C VAL A 342 -11.25 -37.92 -13.20
N ARG A 343 -10.63 -38.94 -13.80
CA ARG A 343 -10.30 -40.22 -13.17
C ARG A 343 -8.81 -40.21 -12.79
N PRO A 344 -8.46 -40.17 -11.49
CA PRO A 344 -7.07 -40.30 -11.07
C PRO A 344 -6.52 -41.67 -11.53
N GLY A 345 -5.49 -41.66 -12.39
CA GLY A 345 -4.71 -42.85 -12.73
C GLY A 345 -5.02 -43.58 -14.05
N ALA A 346 -5.83 -43.05 -14.97
CA ALA A 346 -6.04 -43.69 -16.28
C ALA A 346 -5.52 -42.83 -17.45
N ALA A 347 -4.34 -43.24 -17.93
CA ALA A 347 -3.63 -43.01 -19.19
C ALA A 347 -4.03 -41.85 -20.14
N GLY A 348 -3.04 -41.01 -20.48
CA GLY A 348 -3.07 -40.20 -21.71
C GLY A 348 -1.97 -39.14 -21.86
N GLY A 349 -0.69 -39.50 -21.76
CA GLY A 349 0.41 -38.70 -22.33
C GLY A 349 1.30 -37.93 -21.34
N GLY A 350 2.14 -38.65 -20.60
CA GLY A 350 3.18 -38.04 -19.76
C GLY A 350 3.81 -39.07 -18.83
N GLY A 351 4.53 -40.03 -19.39
CA GLY A 351 5.11 -41.16 -18.65
C GLY A 351 6.21 -40.74 -17.65
N LEU A 352 6.55 -41.70 -16.79
CA LEU A 352 7.54 -41.67 -15.70
C LEU A 352 8.98 -41.27 -16.13
N ALA A 353 9.22 -40.95 -17.40
CA ALA A 353 10.48 -40.41 -17.91
C ALA A 353 10.74 -38.95 -17.48
N THR A 354 9.73 -38.23 -16.96
CA THR A 354 9.89 -36.85 -16.46
C THR A 354 10.33 -36.79 -14.99
N ILE A 355 10.51 -37.93 -14.32
CA ILE A 355 10.96 -37.98 -12.90
C ILE A 355 12.50 -37.80 -12.77
N GLY A 356 13.24 -37.74 -13.88
CA GLY A 356 14.71 -37.66 -13.88
C GLY A 356 15.33 -36.32 -14.29
N ASN A 357 14.58 -35.31 -14.75
CA ASN A 357 15.16 -34.06 -15.23
C ASN A 357 15.06 -32.95 -14.17
N THR A 358 15.97 -32.96 -13.20
CA THR A 358 16.07 -32.00 -12.08
C THR A 358 16.87 -30.73 -12.44
N GLY A 359 16.51 -30.10 -13.56
CA GLY A 359 16.88 -28.72 -13.86
C GLY A 359 15.92 -27.74 -13.18
N THR A 360 16.16 -27.44 -11.89
CA THR A 360 15.65 -26.28 -11.13
C THR A 360 14.16 -25.93 -11.25
N SER A 361 13.30 -26.70 -10.58
CA SER A 361 11.96 -26.28 -10.16
C SER A 361 11.93 -26.03 -8.65
N GLY A 362 11.71 -24.77 -8.26
CA GLY A 362 11.57 -24.33 -6.86
C GLY A 362 10.27 -24.82 -6.17
N PRO A 363 10.10 -24.52 -4.87
CA PRO A 363 9.02 -25.07 -4.04
C PRO A 363 7.65 -24.58 -4.50
N ALA A 364 6.62 -25.41 -4.28
CA ALA A 364 5.22 -25.16 -4.64
C ALA A 364 4.79 -23.73 -4.28
N THR A 365 4.75 -22.90 -5.33
CA THR A 365 4.36 -21.51 -5.28
C THR A 365 2.86 -21.43 -5.00
N ALA A 366 2.45 -20.49 -4.15
CA ALA A 366 1.08 -19.97 -4.19
C ALA A 366 0.70 -19.78 -5.66
N GLY A 367 -0.45 -20.32 -6.07
CA GLY A 367 -0.87 -20.34 -7.47
C GLY A 367 -0.53 -19.01 -8.12
N SER A 368 0.39 -19.04 -9.08
CA SER A 368 0.81 -17.85 -9.80
C SER A 368 -0.45 -17.19 -10.31
N ALA A 369 -0.70 -15.93 -9.92
CA ALA A 369 -1.75 -15.14 -10.52
C ALA A 369 -1.57 -15.26 -12.02
N GLN A 370 -2.49 -15.97 -12.67
CA GLN A 370 -2.47 -16.07 -14.12
C GLN A 370 -2.74 -14.65 -14.58
N GLN A 371 -1.69 -13.98 -15.04
CA GLN A 371 -1.80 -12.64 -15.56
C GLN A 371 -2.82 -12.74 -16.70
N VAL A 372 -4.03 -12.24 -16.46
CA VAL A 372 -5.08 -12.22 -17.46
C VAL A 372 -4.49 -11.39 -18.58
N LYS A 373 -4.09 -12.06 -19.66
CA LYS A 373 -3.48 -11.41 -20.81
C LYS A 373 -4.55 -10.52 -21.40
N GLY A 374 -4.47 -9.23 -21.07
CA GLY A 374 -5.39 -8.23 -21.61
C GLY A 374 -5.39 -8.26 -23.13
N PRO A 375 -6.41 -7.67 -23.78
CA PRO A 375 -6.49 -7.61 -25.23
C PRO A 375 -5.16 -7.10 -25.80
N VAL A 376 -4.55 -7.93 -26.65
CA VAL A 376 -3.29 -7.58 -27.32
C VAL A 376 -3.64 -7.00 -28.68
N GLY A 377 -3.11 -5.83 -28.96
CA GLY A 377 -3.23 -5.18 -30.24
C GLY A 377 -1.93 -5.33 -31.04
N ASN A 378 -2.05 -5.18 -32.35
CA ASN A 378 -0.91 -5.03 -33.22
C ASN A 378 -0.85 -3.61 -33.79
N ALA A 379 0.38 -3.15 -34.01
CA ALA A 379 0.67 -1.91 -34.71
C ALA A 379 1.36 -2.27 -36.03
N GLN A 380 0.73 -1.92 -37.15
CA GLN A 380 1.26 -2.10 -38.49
C GLN A 380 1.77 -0.76 -38.99
N VAL A 381 3.08 -0.66 -39.15
CA VAL A 381 3.73 0.54 -39.68
C VAL A 381 3.85 0.37 -41.19
N GLY A 382 3.28 1.30 -41.95
CA GLY A 382 3.46 1.34 -43.40
C GLY A 382 4.83 1.92 -43.77
N GLY A 383 5.14 1.91 -45.08
CA GLY A 383 6.40 2.45 -45.58
C GLY A 383 6.58 3.93 -45.20
N ALA A 384 7.78 4.28 -44.74
CA ALA A 384 8.15 5.67 -44.47
C ALA A 384 8.24 6.43 -45.80
N ALA A 385 7.42 7.47 -45.97
CA ALA A 385 7.54 8.37 -47.12
C ALA A 385 8.42 9.56 -46.75
N VAL A 386 9.55 9.72 -47.43
CA VAL A 386 10.51 10.79 -47.17
C VAL A 386 10.39 11.84 -48.29
N SER A 387 10.36 13.13 -47.93
CA SER A 387 10.39 14.24 -48.89
C SER A 387 11.29 15.38 -48.40
N GLY A 388 11.79 16.21 -49.31
CA GLY A 388 12.63 17.38 -48.99
C GLY A 388 14.10 17.07 -48.70
N GLY A 389 14.51 15.81 -48.82
CA GLY A 389 15.88 15.30 -48.63
C GLY A 389 15.87 13.77 -48.63
N SER A 390 17.03 13.11 -48.80
CA SER A 390 17.13 11.65 -48.66
C SER A 390 17.61 11.29 -47.24
N VAL A 391 17.02 10.25 -46.64
CA VAL A 391 17.40 9.76 -45.31
C VAL A 391 17.61 8.25 -45.43
N SER A 392 18.87 7.83 -45.50
CA SER A 392 19.27 6.46 -45.85
C SER A 392 18.71 5.38 -44.93
N ASN A 393 18.54 5.67 -43.64
CA ASN A 393 18.05 4.72 -42.65
C ASN A 393 16.57 4.88 -42.28
N ALA A 394 15.82 5.78 -42.94
CA ALA A 394 14.44 6.08 -42.56
C ALA A 394 13.52 4.85 -42.49
N PRO A 395 13.53 3.91 -43.47
CA PRO A 395 12.73 2.70 -43.39
C PRO A 395 13.11 1.82 -42.18
N SER A 396 14.40 1.69 -41.90
CA SER A 396 14.91 0.86 -40.79
C SER A 396 14.57 1.44 -39.43
N VAL A 397 14.72 2.77 -39.26
CA VAL A 397 14.36 3.48 -38.03
C VAL A 397 12.85 3.37 -37.78
N VAL A 398 12.04 3.57 -38.83
CA VAL A 398 10.58 3.47 -38.74
C VAL A 398 10.11 2.06 -38.43
N ALA A 399 10.71 1.04 -39.05
CA ALA A 399 10.43 -0.36 -38.73
C ALA A 399 10.81 -0.70 -37.27
N GLY A 400 11.95 -0.20 -36.78
CA GLY A 400 12.40 -0.38 -35.40
C GLY A 400 11.47 0.25 -34.34
N MET A 401 10.66 1.25 -34.71
CA MET A 401 9.68 1.86 -33.81
C MET A 401 8.41 1.04 -33.60
N THR A 402 8.14 0.05 -34.45
CA THR A 402 6.92 -0.79 -34.40
C THR A 402 6.65 -1.40 -33.02
N ALA A 403 7.69 -1.91 -32.36
CA ALA A 403 7.56 -2.48 -31.01
C ALA A 403 7.16 -1.42 -29.97
N GLY A 404 7.63 -0.18 -30.13
CA GLY A 404 7.25 0.96 -29.30
C GLY A 404 5.80 1.38 -29.52
N PHE A 405 5.37 1.47 -30.79
CA PHE A 405 3.98 1.79 -31.12
C PHE A 405 3.00 0.72 -30.62
N ARG A 406 3.35 -0.57 -30.73
CA ARG A 406 2.56 -1.66 -30.16
C ARG A 406 2.43 -1.53 -28.64
N ARG A 407 3.48 -1.11 -27.93
CA ARG A 407 3.40 -0.85 -26.48
C ARG A 407 2.46 0.31 -26.16
N CYS A 408 2.52 1.41 -26.90
CA CYS A 408 1.60 2.54 -26.73
C CYS A 408 0.13 2.10 -26.91
N TYR A 409 -0.14 1.30 -27.94
CA TYR A 409 -1.48 0.81 -28.21
C TYR A 409 -1.99 -0.23 -27.20
N ASN A 410 -1.15 -1.20 -26.80
CA ASN A 410 -1.51 -2.17 -25.76
C ASN A 410 -1.78 -1.53 -24.40
N LYS A 411 -1.14 -0.40 -24.10
CA LYS A 411 -1.46 0.40 -22.92
C LYS A 411 -2.85 1.02 -23.06
N GLY A 412 -3.17 1.58 -24.22
CA GLY A 412 -4.51 2.09 -24.52
C GLY A 412 -5.59 1.01 -24.45
N LEU A 413 -5.36 -0.19 -24.99
CA LEU A 413 -6.33 -1.29 -24.98
C LEU A 413 -6.70 -1.78 -23.58
N GLN A 414 -5.89 -1.46 -22.56
CA GLN A 414 -6.24 -1.72 -21.16
C GLN A 414 -7.30 -0.73 -20.65
N GLU A 415 -7.38 0.46 -21.23
CA GLU A 415 -8.35 1.51 -20.91
C GLU A 415 -9.63 1.34 -21.75
N ASP A 416 -9.51 1.18 -23.07
CA ASP A 416 -10.62 0.92 -23.99
C ASP A 416 -10.28 -0.23 -24.96
N PRO A 417 -10.84 -1.44 -24.72
CA PRO A 417 -10.61 -2.63 -25.56
C PRO A 417 -11.11 -2.52 -27.00
N SER A 418 -11.97 -1.54 -27.32
CA SER A 418 -12.62 -1.42 -28.63
C SER A 418 -11.85 -0.54 -29.62
N MET A 419 -10.79 0.13 -29.17
CA MET A 419 -10.03 1.09 -29.99
C MET A 419 -9.41 0.45 -31.22
N LYS A 420 -9.68 1.03 -32.40
CA LYS A 420 -9.07 0.68 -33.69
C LYS A 420 -8.96 1.95 -34.51
N GLY A 421 -7.88 2.11 -35.27
CA GLY A 421 -7.73 3.31 -36.08
C GLY A 421 -6.38 3.40 -36.77
N SER A 422 -6.21 4.46 -37.55
CA SER A 422 -4.94 4.78 -38.20
C SER A 422 -4.54 6.21 -37.89
N VAL A 423 -3.24 6.43 -37.75
CA VAL A 423 -2.64 7.75 -37.52
C VAL A 423 -1.46 7.92 -38.47
N ARG A 424 -1.32 9.12 -39.01
CA ARG A 424 -0.18 9.51 -39.83
C ARG A 424 0.63 10.55 -39.07
N ILE A 425 1.88 10.22 -38.76
CA ILE A 425 2.80 11.13 -38.07
C ILE A 425 3.71 11.77 -39.11
N THR A 426 3.73 13.11 -39.16
CA THR A 426 4.66 13.87 -39.99
C THR A 426 5.78 14.40 -39.11
N ALA A 427 7.00 13.91 -39.32
CA ALA A 427 8.18 14.28 -38.57
C ALA A 427 9.10 15.17 -39.42
N LYS A 428 9.55 16.30 -38.86
CA LYS A 428 10.60 17.15 -39.47
C LYS A 428 11.95 16.77 -38.87
N ILE A 429 12.88 16.38 -39.74
CA ILE A 429 14.23 15.93 -39.41
C ILE A 429 15.20 17.08 -39.58
N GLY A 430 16.01 17.33 -38.55
CA GLY A 430 17.07 18.33 -38.53
C GLY A 430 18.34 17.87 -39.23
N PRO A 431 19.34 18.77 -39.33
CA PRO A 431 20.58 18.53 -40.06
C PRO A 431 21.45 17.42 -39.45
N ASN A 432 21.29 17.12 -38.15
CA ASN A 432 22.01 16.03 -37.49
C ASN A 432 21.18 14.74 -37.43
N GLY A 433 20.01 14.69 -38.07
CA GLY A 433 19.10 13.54 -38.05
C GLY A 433 18.17 13.48 -36.83
N GLU A 434 18.18 14.50 -35.98
CA GLU A 434 17.27 14.68 -34.85
C GLU A 434 15.84 15.01 -35.33
N VAL A 435 14.82 14.64 -34.56
CA VAL A 435 13.43 15.02 -34.87
C VAL A 435 13.11 16.37 -34.22
N LEU A 436 12.98 17.41 -35.03
CA LEU A 436 12.67 18.77 -34.59
C LEU A 436 11.20 18.93 -34.20
N SER A 437 10.30 18.22 -34.89
CA SER A 437 8.87 18.20 -34.57
C SER A 437 8.21 16.94 -35.10
N ALA A 438 7.16 16.49 -34.43
CA ALA A 438 6.30 15.39 -34.89
C ALA A 438 4.85 15.79 -34.71
N THR A 439 4.12 15.89 -35.82
CA THR A 439 2.72 16.32 -35.83
C THR A 439 1.83 15.14 -36.22
N PRO A 440 0.89 14.72 -35.35
CA PRO A 440 -0.08 13.70 -35.70
C PRO A 440 -1.18 14.27 -36.61
N SER A 441 -1.64 13.45 -37.55
CA SER A 441 -2.81 13.69 -38.39
C SER A 441 -3.65 12.42 -38.49
N GLY A 442 -4.97 12.56 -38.51
CA GLY A 442 -5.89 11.42 -38.37
C GLY A 442 -6.04 10.97 -36.91
N GLY A 443 -6.15 9.66 -36.67
CA GLY A 443 -6.30 9.10 -35.32
C GLY A 443 -7.74 8.87 -34.86
N SER A 444 -8.72 8.93 -35.76
CA SER A 444 -10.12 8.57 -35.45
C SER A 444 -10.18 7.13 -34.91
N GLY A 445 -10.76 6.97 -33.71
CA GLY A 445 -10.86 5.67 -33.03
C GLY A 445 -9.68 5.32 -32.11
N LEU A 446 -8.75 6.24 -31.88
CA LEU A 446 -7.66 6.13 -30.89
C LEU A 446 -7.81 7.20 -29.80
N SER A 447 -7.46 6.85 -28.56
CA SER A 447 -7.42 7.84 -27.47
C SER A 447 -6.25 8.82 -27.62
N GLY A 448 -6.42 10.03 -27.09
CA GLY A 448 -5.34 11.04 -27.06
C GLY A 448 -4.08 10.56 -26.32
N THR A 449 -4.22 9.66 -25.35
CA THR A 449 -3.13 9.01 -24.64
C THR A 449 -2.27 8.13 -25.56
N VAL A 450 -2.90 7.38 -26.49
CA VAL A 450 -2.17 6.55 -27.46
C VAL A 450 -1.46 7.43 -28.48
N VAL A 451 -2.13 8.46 -29.00
CA VAL A 451 -1.56 9.37 -30.00
C VAL A 451 -0.35 10.13 -29.44
N SER A 452 -0.45 10.66 -28.22
CA SER A 452 0.67 11.35 -27.56
C SER A 452 1.86 10.42 -27.28
N CYS A 453 1.61 9.17 -26.85
CA CYS A 453 2.66 8.16 -26.67
C CYS A 453 3.40 7.85 -27.99
N VAL A 454 2.66 7.72 -29.10
CA VAL A 454 3.24 7.48 -30.42
C VAL A 454 4.06 8.68 -30.89
N VAL A 455 3.55 9.90 -30.70
CA VAL A 455 4.28 11.14 -31.03
C VAL A 455 5.58 11.24 -30.24
N ALA A 456 5.57 10.97 -28.93
CA ALA A 456 6.77 10.98 -28.10
C ALA A 456 7.80 9.92 -28.55
N ARG A 457 7.34 8.76 -29.03
CA ARG A 457 8.22 7.74 -29.58
C ARG A 457 8.89 8.18 -30.88
N VAL A 458 8.18 8.93 -31.72
CA VAL A 458 8.76 9.51 -32.94
C VAL A 458 9.71 10.66 -32.62
N GLN A 459 9.37 11.54 -31.68
CA GLN A 459 10.24 12.65 -31.26
C GLN A 459 11.58 12.19 -30.65
N SER A 460 11.62 11.01 -30.04
CA SER A 460 12.84 10.42 -29.48
C SER A 460 13.64 9.56 -30.47
N ALA A 461 13.23 9.49 -31.74
CA ALA A 461 13.94 8.75 -32.76
C ALA A 461 15.14 9.55 -33.31
N GLN A 462 16.18 8.83 -33.71
CA GLN A 462 17.35 9.39 -34.38
C GLN A 462 17.44 8.82 -35.79
N PHE A 463 17.43 9.71 -36.78
CA PHE A 463 17.62 9.39 -38.19
C PHE A 463 19.06 9.69 -38.62
N ALA A 464 19.44 9.21 -39.80
CA ALA A 464 20.65 9.66 -40.46
C ALA A 464 20.49 11.13 -40.90
N PRO A 465 21.57 11.92 -40.90
CA PRO A 465 21.57 13.27 -41.46
C PRO A 465 20.98 13.29 -42.89
N PRO A 466 20.00 14.15 -43.17
CA PRO A 466 19.38 14.24 -44.49
C PRO A 466 20.28 14.94 -45.51
N GLU A 467 20.31 14.44 -46.75
CA GLU A 467 20.94 15.14 -47.86
C GLU A 467 20.18 16.45 -48.15
N GLY A 468 20.80 17.60 -47.84
CA GLY A 468 20.17 18.93 -48.00
C GLY A 468 19.86 19.69 -46.70
N GLY A 469 20.26 19.17 -45.53
CA GLY A 469 20.18 19.90 -44.25
C GLY A 469 18.83 19.80 -43.52
N GLY A 470 17.82 19.16 -44.13
CA GLY A 470 16.56 18.80 -43.49
C GLY A 470 15.76 17.81 -44.33
N ALA A 471 14.84 17.07 -43.71
CA ALA A 471 13.91 16.20 -44.43
C ALA A 471 12.57 16.10 -43.68
N THR A 472 11.51 15.73 -44.38
CA THR A 472 10.21 15.42 -43.78
C THR A 472 9.90 13.95 -43.99
N VAL A 473 9.67 13.22 -42.91
CA VAL A 473 9.33 11.79 -42.91
C VAL A 473 7.88 11.62 -42.48
N VAL A 474 7.07 10.99 -43.32
CA VAL A 474 5.68 10.66 -43.05
C VAL A 474 5.56 9.18 -42.70
N ILE A 475 5.03 8.90 -41.52
CA ILE A 475 4.95 7.56 -40.93
C ILE A 475 3.48 7.18 -40.77
N PRO A 476 2.90 6.38 -41.68
CA PRO A 476 1.56 5.84 -41.51
C PRO A 476 1.58 4.64 -40.55
N VAL A 477 0.73 4.65 -39.53
CA VAL A 477 0.57 3.55 -38.57
C VAL A 477 -0.90 3.16 -38.46
N THR A 478 -1.19 1.88 -38.58
CA THR A 478 -2.53 1.30 -38.40
C THR A 478 -2.52 0.40 -37.17
N PHE A 479 -3.54 0.55 -36.32
CA PHE A 479 -3.71 -0.21 -35.09
C PHE A 479 -4.95 -1.09 -35.17
N VAL A 480 -4.77 -2.38 -34.92
CA VAL A 480 -5.83 -3.39 -34.96
C VAL A 480 -5.77 -4.26 -33.71
N SER A 481 -6.93 -4.52 -33.09
CA SER A 481 -7.02 -5.52 -32.02
C SER A 481 -6.80 -6.92 -32.62
N GLN A 482 -6.01 -7.77 -31.96
CA GLN A 482 -5.87 -9.18 -32.34
C GLN A 482 -6.91 -10.07 -31.67
#